data_AF-A0A2E6DN51-F1
#
_entry.id   AF-A0A2E6DN51-F1
#
_cell.length_a   1.000
_cell.length_b   1.000
_cell.length_c   1.000
_cell.angle_alpha   90.00
_cell.angle_beta   90.00
_cell.angle_gamma   90.00
#
_symmetry.space_group_name_H-M   'P 1'
#
loop_
_entity.id
_entity.type
_entity.pdbx_description
1 polymer ?
#
loop_
_entity_poly.entity_id
_entity_poly.type
_entity_poly.pdbx_seq_one_letter_code
_entity_poly.pdbx_strand_id
1 'polypeptide(L)' 'MEEKLEDIRSRLEHISEELGDIGMQALREALEAEVATTRPEIEKRLSRARRAVDKAAAIISGGPQSTVL' A
#
# COMPACT_ATOMS: atom_id res chain seq x y z
N MET A 1 -14.51 -21.27 -3.97
CA MET A 1 -14.74 -19.81 -3.86
C MET A 1 -13.72 -19.21 -2.90
N GLU A 2 -13.58 -19.79 -1.71
CA GLU A 2 -12.53 -19.47 -0.74
C GLU A 2 -11.12 -19.48 -1.33
N GLU A 3 -10.74 -20.50 -2.10
CA GLU A 3 -9.42 -20.57 -2.77
C GLU A 3 -9.16 -19.38 -3.71
N LYS A 4 -10.18 -18.92 -4.45
CA LYS A 4 -10.05 -17.74 -5.33
C LYS A 4 -9.94 -16.44 -4.53
N LEU A 5 -10.60 -16.37 -3.38
CA LEU A 5 -10.50 -15.22 -2.48
C LEU A 5 -9.11 -15.19 -1.82
N GLU A 6 -8.56 -16.34 -1.45
CA GLU A 6 -7.21 -16.44 -0.92
C GLU A 6 -6.14 -16.07 -1.97
N ASP A 7 -6.30 -16.50 -3.23
CA ASP A 7 -5.43 -16.04 -4.33
C ASP A 7 -5.47 -14.51 -4.48
N ILE A 8 -6.66 -13.90 -4.49
CA ILE A 8 -6.80 -12.45 -4.57
C ILE A 8 -6.15 -11.77 -3.36
N ARG A 9 -6.37 -12.29 -2.15
CA ARG A 9 -5.76 -11.78 -0.92
C ARG A 9 -4.23 -11.79 -1.01
N SER A 10 -3.64 -12.93 -1.37
CA SER A 10 -2.18 -13.09 -1.49
C SER A 10 -1.60 -12.10 -2.51
N ARG A 11 -2.29 -11.89 -3.64
CA ARG A 11 -1.87 -10.91 -4.65
C ARG A 11 -1.97 -9.47 -4.13
N LEU A 12 -2.99 -9.14 -3.35
CA LEU A 12 -3.10 -7.81 -2.73
C LEU A 12 -1.98 -7.58 -1.70
N GLU A 13 -1.62 -8.60 -0.92
CA GLU A 13 -0.50 -8.51 0.03
C GLU A 13 0.82 -8.23 -0.70
N HIS A 14 1.10 -8.96 -1.79
CA HIS A 14 2.27 -8.70 -2.63
C HIS A 14 2.28 -7.28 -3.22
N ILE A 15 1.15 -6.82 -3.75
CA ILE A 15 1.02 -5.44 -4.26
C ILE A 15 1.27 -4.41 -3.15
N SER A 16 0.82 -4.68 -1.91
CA SER A 16 1.07 -3.79 -0.78
C SER A 16 2.56 -3.66 -0.48
N GLU A 17 3.28 -4.77 -0.50
CA GLU A 17 4.74 -4.82 -0.34
C GLU A 17 5.45 -4.02 -1.44
N GLU A 18 5.10 -4.27 -2.71
CA GLU A 18 5.67 -3.55 -3.86
C GLU A 18 5.44 -2.03 -3.75
N LEU A 19 4.24 -1.60 -3.34
CA LEU A 19 3.95 -0.18 -3.11
C LEU A 19 4.80 0.42 -1.98
N GLY A 20 5.10 -0.38 -0.94
CA GLY A 20 5.99 -0.01 0.15
C GLY A 20 7.43 0.19 -0.33
N ASP A 21 7.94 -0.74 -1.13
CA ASP A 21 9.31 -0.70 -1.66
C ASP A 21 9.53 0.50 -2.58
N ILE A 22 8.59 0.76 -3.51
CA ILE A 22 8.63 1.93 -4.39
C ILE A 22 8.54 3.21 -3.55
N GLY A 23 7.71 3.21 -2.49
CA GLY A 23 7.63 4.35 -1.57
C GLY A 23 8.95 4.64 -0.87
N MET A 24 9.61 3.59 -0.36
CA MET A 24 10.93 3.70 0.26
C MET A 24 12.00 4.19 -0.72
N GLN A 25 11.96 3.73 -1.97
CA GLN A 25 12.84 4.23 -3.01
C GLN A 25 12.61 5.73 -3.26
N ALA A 26 11.36 6.17 -3.38
CA ALA A 26 11.03 7.58 -3.56
C ALA A 26 11.50 8.47 -2.39
N LEU A 27 11.51 7.95 -1.16
CA LEU A 27 12.11 8.66 -0.01
C LEU A 27 13.63 8.78 -0.15
N ARG A 28 14.31 7.69 -0.52
CA ARG A 28 15.77 7.68 -0.70
C ARG A 28 16.20 8.67 -1.78
N GLU A 29 15.55 8.63 -2.94
CA GLU A 29 15.83 9.55 -4.05
C GLU A 29 15.62 11.02 -3.65
N ALA A 30 14.58 11.31 -2.86
CA ALA A 30 14.32 12.66 -2.37
C ALA A 30 15.35 13.16 -1.37
N LEU A 31 15.90 12.27 -0.54
CA LEU A 31 17.01 12.57 0.38
C LEU A 31 18.31 12.79 -0.37
N GLU A 32 18.64 11.93 -1.33
CA GLU A 32 19.85 12.01 -2.15
C GLU A 32 19.90 13.28 -3.01
N ALA A 33 18.74 13.71 -3.52
CA ALA A 33 18.66 14.94 -4.32
C ALA A 33 18.80 16.21 -3.47
N GLU A 34 18.77 16.14 -2.13
CA GLU A 34 18.63 17.28 -1.20
C GLU A 34 17.41 18.18 -1.53
N VAL A 35 16.47 17.67 -2.32
CA VAL A 35 15.32 18.44 -2.85
C VAL A 35 14.21 18.61 -1.81
N ALA A 36 14.18 17.75 -0.79
CA ALA A 36 12.97 17.58 0.01
C ALA A 36 13.19 17.83 1.52
N THR A 37 12.67 18.95 2.01
CA THR A 37 12.41 19.18 3.46
C THR A 37 11.11 18.54 3.93
N THR A 38 10.30 18.02 3.01
CA THR A 38 9.01 17.39 3.28
C THR A 38 8.81 16.11 2.48
N ARG A 39 7.90 15.27 2.94
CA ARG A 39 7.54 14.00 2.31
C ARG A 39 7.11 14.20 0.83
N PRO A 40 7.72 13.51 -0.15
CA PRO A 40 7.38 13.64 -1.57
C PRO A 40 5.92 13.32 -1.88
N GLU A 41 5.29 14.06 -2.79
CA GLU A 41 3.90 13.84 -3.20
C GLU A 41 3.66 12.43 -3.77
N ILE A 42 4.63 11.90 -4.52
CA ILE A 42 4.56 10.54 -5.05
C ILE A 42 4.49 9.51 -3.92
N GLU A 43 5.26 9.69 -2.86
CA GLU A 43 5.28 8.76 -1.74
C GLU A 43 4.02 8.90 -0.88
N LYS A 44 3.50 10.12 -0.68
CA LYS A 44 2.15 10.33 -0.09
C LYS A 44 1.07 9.59 -0.87
N ARG A 45 1.15 9.56 -2.21
CA ARG A 45 0.23 8.82 -3.07
C ARG A 45 0.37 7.31 -2.89
N LEU A 46 1.60 6.79 -2.92
CA LEU A 46 1.91 5.37 -2.74
C LEU A 46 1.44 4.84 -1.38
N SER A 47 1.68 5.59 -0.30
CA SER A 47 1.20 5.21 1.03
C SER A 47 -0.32 5.17 1.16
N ARG A 48 -1.05 6.04 0.46
CA ARG A 48 -2.52 5.98 0.42
C ARG A 48 -3.00 4.75 -0.35
N ALA A 49 -2.37 4.45 -1.49
CA ALA A 49 -2.67 3.26 -2.27
C ALA A 49 -2.41 1.99 -1.45
N ARG A 50 -1.26 1.90 -0.76
CA ARG A 50 -0.90 0.77 0.09
C ARG A 50 -1.96 0.48 1.15
N ARG A 51 -2.39 1.53 1.87
CA ARG A 51 -3.47 1.42 2.88
C ARG A 51 -4.80 0.92 2.28
N ALA A 52 -5.14 1.34 1.06
CA ALA A 52 -6.35 0.87 0.39
C ALA A 52 -6.25 -0.61 0.03
N VAL A 53 -5.07 -1.05 -0.42
CA VAL A 53 -4.78 -2.47 -0.73
C VAL A 53 -4.80 -3.33 0.53
N ASP A 54 -4.13 -2.89 1.61
CA ASP A 54 -4.16 -3.57 2.92
C ASP A 54 -5.61 -3.72 3.43
N LYS A 55 -6.42 -2.67 3.31
CA LYS A 55 -7.84 -2.72 3.68
C LYS A 55 -8.62 -3.72 2.83
N ALA A 56 -8.37 -3.78 1.52
CA ALA A 56 -9.02 -4.74 0.64
C ALA A 56 -8.66 -6.18 1.02
N ALA A 57 -7.37 -6.47 1.27
CA ALA A 57 -6.91 -7.78 1.71
C ALA A 57 -7.57 -8.20 3.05
N ALA A 58 -7.61 -7.27 4.02
CA ALA A 58 -8.22 -7.52 5.32
C ALA A 58 -9.73 -7.83 5.23
N ILE A 59 -10.48 -7.12 4.36
CA ILE A 59 -11.92 -7.37 4.15
C ILE A 59 -12.14 -8.76 3.56
N ILE A 60 -11.28 -9.20 2.63
CA ILE A 60 -11.37 -10.53 2.03
C ILE A 60 -11.14 -11.64 3.07
N SER A 61 -10.24 -11.42 4.03
CA SER A 61 -9.99 -12.36 5.15
C SER A 61 -11.09 -12.40 6.21
N GLY A 62 -12.20 -11.69 6.03
CA GLY A 62 -13.26 -11.58 7.04
C GLY A 62 -12.93 -10.61 8.17
N GLY A 63 -11.94 -9.73 7.99
CA GLY A 63 -11.65 -8.62 8.89
C GLY A 63 -12.80 -7.60 8.92
N PRO A 64 -12.86 -6.74 9.94
CA PRO A 64 -13.93 -5.78 10.09
C PRO A 64 -14.03 -4.88 8.85
N GLN A 65 -15.23 -4.81 8.26
CA GLN A 65 -15.52 -3.84 7.22
C GLN A 65 -15.33 -2.45 7.84
N SER A 66 -14.36 -1.66 7.38
CA SER A 66 -14.17 -0.32 7.91
C SER A 66 -15.34 0.57 7.46
N THR A 67 -16.28 0.77 8.38
CA THR A 67 -17.49 1.60 8.30
C THR A 67 -17.17 3.07 8.48
N VAL A 68 -16.47 3.68 7.53
CA VAL A 68 -16.40 5.15 7.47
C VAL A 68 -16.74 5.60 6.06
N LEU A 69 -17.98 6.06 5.93
CA LEU A 69 -18.50 6.90 4.84
C LEU A 69 -17.89 8.30 4.94
#